data_AF-A0A3P8RNT1-F1
#
_entry.id   AF-A0A3P8RNT1-F1
#
_cell.length_a   1.000
_cell.length_b   1.000
_cell.length_c   1.000
_cell.angle_alpha   90.00
_cell.angle_beta   90.00
_cell.angle_gamma   90.00
#
_symmetry.space_group_name_H-M   'P 1'
#
loop_
_entity.id
_entity.type
_entity.pdbx_description
1 polymer ?
#
loop_
_entity_poly.entity_id
_entity_poly.type
_entity_poly.pdbx_seq_one_letter_code
_entity_poly.pdbx_strand_id
1 'polypeptide(L)'
;MADWTDCLNFGISIAKQASEVVLSAFQQHKEVKLKSSPADLVTETDQRVEKILISAIRNRYPQHRFIGEESVAAGEHLELTDSPTWIIDPIDGTVNFVHR
;
A
#
# COMPACT_ATOMS: atom_id res chain seq x y z
N MET A 1 -19.06 -16.49 13.61
CA MET A 1 -18.31 -15.36 13.01
C MET A 1 -17.16 -15.93 12.23
N ALA A 2 -16.78 -15.33 11.09
CA ALA A 2 -15.58 -15.73 10.38
C ALA A 2 -14.34 -15.49 11.26
N ASP A 3 -13.39 -16.42 11.23
CA ASP A 3 -12.10 -16.28 11.92
C ASP A 3 -11.11 -15.57 10.99
N TRP A 4 -10.65 -14.40 11.42
CA TRP A 4 -9.73 -13.54 10.67
C TRP A 4 -8.33 -13.52 11.24
N THR A 5 -8.02 -14.39 12.21
CA THR A 5 -6.71 -14.45 12.87
C THR A 5 -5.59 -14.69 11.86
N ASP A 6 -5.81 -15.55 10.87
CA ASP A 6 -4.83 -15.80 9.81
C ASP A 6 -4.58 -14.54 8.94
N CYS A 7 -5.65 -13.82 8.58
CA CYS A 7 -5.54 -12.56 7.84
C CYS A 7 -4.76 -11.51 8.63
N LEU A 8 -5.05 -11.36 9.92
CA LEU A 8 -4.34 -10.43 10.80
C LEU A 8 -2.84 -10.76 10.88
N ASN A 9 -2.51 -12.02 11.19
CA ASN A 9 -1.11 -12.45 11.33
C ASN A 9 -0.35 -12.30 10.01
N PHE A 10 -0.99 -12.64 8.90
CA PHE A 10 -0.41 -12.43 7.57
C PHE A 10 -0.20 -10.94 7.27
N GLY A 11 -1.21 -10.10 7.54
CA GLY A 11 -1.13 -8.63 7.38
C GLY A 11 0.05 -8.02 8.15
N ILE A 12 0.23 -8.42 9.41
CA ILE A 12 1.39 -7.99 10.22
C ILE A 12 2.71 -8.43 9.58
N SER A 13 2.78 -9.67 9.06
CA SER A 13 4.00 -10.19 8.44
C SER A 13 4.37 -9.42 7.17
N ILE A 14 3.42 -9.17 6.27
CA ILE A 14 3.68 -8.46 5.01
C ILE A 14 3.94 -6.97 5.23
N ALA A 15 3.31 -6.34 6.22
CA ALA A 15 3.59 -4.94 6.58
C ALA A 15 5.03 -4.77 7.08
N LYS A 16 5.54 -5.74 7.87
CA LYS A 16 6.95 -5.75 8.30
C LYS A 16 7.92 -5.95 7.12
N GLN A 17 7.58 -6.79 6.15
CA GLN A 17 8.42 -6.96 4.96
C GLN A 17 8.41 -5.70 4.07
N ALA A 18 7.25 -5.08 3.89
CA ALA A 18 7.12 -3.84 3.14
C ALA A 18 7.91 -2.68 3.78
N SER A 19 7.98 -2.63 5.12
CA SER A 19 8.73 -1.56 5.80
C SER A 19 10.23 -1.59 5.50
N GLU A 20 10.82 -2.76 5.20
CA GLU A 20 12.23 -2.85 4.78
C GLU A 20 12.48 -2.09 3.47
N VAL A 21 11.51 -2.10 2.56
CA VAL A 21 11.57 -1.34 1.30
C VAL A 21 11.48 0.15 1.58
N VAL A 22 10.55 0.56 2.43
CA VAL A 22 10.38 1.96 2.85
C VAL A 22 11.64 2.49 3.55
N LEU A 23 12.21 1.72 4.48
CA LEU A 23 13.42 2.07 5.21
C LEU A 23 14.65 2.17 4.30
N SER A 24 14.77 1.28 3.31
CA SER A 24 15.84 1.33 2.32
C SER A 24 15.73 2.57 1.44
N ALA A 25 14.51 2.92 1.02
CA ALA A 25 14.24 4.12 0.22
C ALA A 25 14.43 5.41 1.02
N PHE A 26 14.22 5.37 2.35
CA PHE A 26 14.51 6.50 3.25
C PHE A 26 15.95 6.98 3.16
N GLN A 27 16.91 6.07 2.93
CA GLN A 27 18.35 6.36 2.88
C GLN A 27 18.84 6.79 1.49
N GLN A 28 17.96 6.79 0.48
CA GLN A 28 18.30 7.08 -0.91
C GLN A 28 17.69 8.40 -1.37
N HIS A 29 18.21 8.93 -2.48
CA HIS A 29 17.58 10.07 -3.16
C HIS A 29 16.21 9.64 -3.67
N LYS A 30 15.17 10.41 -3.33
CA LYS A 30 13.78 10.09 -3.65
C LYS A 30 13.37 10.83 -4.91
N GLU A 31 12.87 10.11 -5.91
CA GLU A 31 12.14 10.75 -7.01
C GLU A 31 10.71 11.04 -6.55
N VAL A 32 10.35 12.31 -6.55
CA VAL A 32 9.06 12.81 -6.06
C VAL A 32 8.22 13.21 -7.26
N LYS A 33 7.01 12.66 -7.35
CA LYS A 33 6.01 13.06 -8.33
C LYS A 33 4.87 13.76 -7.60
N LEU A 34 4.28 14.75 -8.25
CA LEU A 34 3.07 15.40 -7.78
C LEU A 34 1.86 14.59 -8.25
N LYS A 35 0.91 14.33 -7.36
CA LYS A 35 -0.41 13.80 -7.70
C LYS A 35 -1.31 14.99 -8.11
N SER A 36 -2.29 15.34 -7.29
CA SER A 36 -3.34 16.31 -7.61
C SER A 36 -3.01 17.76 -7.18
N SER A 37 -2.06 17.93 -6.25
CA SER A 37 -1.65 19.23 -5.74
C SER A 37 -0.18 19.23 -5.31
N PRO A 38 0.47 20.40 -5.13
CA PRO A 38 1.83 20.50 -4.61
C PRO A 38 2.05 19.87 -3.22
N ALA A 39 0.97 19.68 -2.45
CA ALA A 39 1.00 19.03 -1.14
C ALA A 39 0.73 17.53 -1.20
N ASP A 40 0.33 17.03 -2.38
CA ASP A 40 -0.03 15.64 -2.63
C ASP A 40 1.12 14.96 -3.37
N LEU A 41 2.06 14.44 -2.59
CA LEU A 41 3.30 13.85 -3.08
C LEU A 41 3.14 12.34 -3.16
N VAL A 42 3.70 11.75 -4.22
CA VAL A 42 3.87 10.30 -4.35
C VAL A 42 5.30 10.02 -4.75
N THR A 43 5.85 8.94 -4.23
CA THR A 43 7.16 8.44 -4.67
C THR A 43 7.00 7.09 -5.37
N GLU A 44 8.03 6.69 -6.11
CA GLU A 44 8.07 5.33 -6.66
C GLU A 44 8.04 4.25 -5.56
N THR A 45 8.37 4.63 -4.32
CA THR A 45 8.29 3.76 -3.15
C THR A 45 6.85 3.42 -2.81
N ASP A 46 5.92 4.38 -2.83
CA ASP A 46 4.49 4.17 -2.54
C ASP A 46 3.91 3.12 -3.51
N GLN A 47 4.12 3.32 -4.81
CA GLN A 47 3.68 2.38 -5.85
C GLN A 47 4.31 0.99 -5.70
N ARG A 48 5.60 0.94 -5.37
CA ARG A 48 6.33 -0.33 -5.19
C ARG A 48 5.81 -1.09 -3.97
N VAL A 49 5.58 -0.41 -2.85
CA VAL A 49 5.07 -1.01 -1.62
C VAL A 49 3.66 -1.53 -1.83
N GLU A 50 2.77 -0.75 -2.43
CA GLU A 50 1.40 -1.19 -2.70
C GLU A 50 1.38 -2.44 -3.60
N LYS A 51 2.21 -2.45 -4.65
CA LYS A 51 2.33 -3.61 -5.55
C LYS A 51 2.81 -4.86 -4.81
N ILE A 52 3.77 -4.74 -3.89
CA ILE A 52 4.27 -5.85 -3.08
C ILE A 52 3.15 -6.41 -2.20
N LEU A 53 2.45 -5.52 -1.47
CA LEU A 53 1.37 -5.91 -0.57
C LEU A 53 0.22 -6.58 -1.32
N ILE A 54 -0.29 -5.96 -2.39
CA ILE A 54 -1.37 -6.52 -3.21
C ILE A 54 -0.96 -7.87 -3.81
N SER A 55 0.27 -7.99 -4.32
CA SER A 55 0.74 -9.27 -4.91
C SER A 55 0.82 -10.38 -3.86
N ALA A 56 1.37 -10.09 -2.68
CA ALA A 56 1.49 -11.06 -1.59
C ALA A 56 0.11 -11.52 -1.10
N ILE A 57 -0.82 -10.58 -0.90
CA ILE A 57 -2.19 -10.86 -0.47
C ILE A 57 -2.94 -11.64 -1.55
N ARG A 58 -2.85 -11.24 -2.82
CA ARG A 58 -3.53 -11.92 -3.93
C ARG A 58 -3.05 -13.36 -4.10
N ASN A 59 -1.76 -13.62 -3.85
CA ASN A 59 -1.22 -14.97 -3.88
C ASN A 59 -1.78 -15.86 -2.76
N ARG A 60 -2.03 -15.31 -1.57
CA ARG A 60 -2.57 -16.06 -0.43
C ARG A 60 -4.09 -16.14 -0.42
N TYR A 61 -4.76 -15.07 -0.84
CA TYR A 61 -6.22 -14.92 -0.84
C TYR A 61 -6.72 -14.45 -2.22
N PRO A 62 -6.73 -15.33 -3.24
CA PRO A 62 -7.06 -14.94 -4.62
C PRO A 62 -8.45 -14.36 -4.83
N GLN A 63 -9.38 -14.62 -3.89
CA GLN A 63 -10.76 -14.15 -3.93
C GLN A 63 -10.99 -12.83 -3.19
N HIS A 64 -10.00 -12.34 -2.44
CA HIS A 64 -10.15 -11.08 -1.71
C HIS A 64 -10.01 -9.89 -2.66
N ARG A 65 -10.70 -8.80 -2.34
CA ARG A 65 -10.67 -7.54 -3.07
C ARG A 65 -9.66 -6.57 -2.46
N PHE A 66 -9.38 -5.49 -3.17
CA PHE A 66 -8.39 -4.49 -2.81
C PHE A 66 -8.95 -3.09 -3.03
N ILE A 67 -8.61 -2.18 -2.13
CA ILE A 67 -8.72 -0.74 -2.31
C ILE A 67 -7.37 -0.16 -1.89
N GLY A 68 -6.52 0.17 -2.86
CA GLY A 68 -5.21 0.76 -2.65
C GLY A 68 -5.22 2.24 -2.99
N GLU A 69 -4.54 3.08 -2.20
CA GLU A 69 -4.44 4.52 -2.47
C GLU A 69 -3.88 4.81 -3.87
N GLU A 70 -2.78 4.17 -4.24
CA GLU A 70 -2.10 4.43 -5.52
C GLU A 70 -2.87 3.83 -6.69
N SER A 71 -3.51 2.68 -6.50
CA SER A 71 -4.40 2.06 -7.47
C SER A 71 -5.62 2.95 -7.76
N VAL A 72 -6.24 3.53 -6.73
CA VAL A 72 -7.35 4.47 -6.89
C VAL A 72 -6.88 5.75 -7.57
N ALA A 73 -5.70 6.27 -7.20
CA ALA A 73 -5.11 7.44 -7.87
C ALA A 73 -4.80 7.17 -9.36
N ALA A 74 -4.48 5.93 -9.73
CA ALA A 74 -4.29 5.47 -11.10
C ALA A 74 -5.60 5.21 -11.86
N GLY A 75 -6.77 5.39 -11.23
CA GLY A 75 -8.08 5.26 -11.84
C GLY A 75 -8.77 3.92 -11.64
N GLU A 76 -8.28 3.05 -10.75
CA GLU A 76 -9.03 1.85 -10.36
C GLU A 76 -10.35 2.22 -9.67
N HIS A 77 -11.39 1.42 -9.92
CA HIS A 77 -12.72 1.67 -9.37
C HIS A 77 -12.73 1.44 -7.85
N LEU A 78 -13.04 2.50 -7.10
CA LEU A 78 -13.24 2.43 -5.66
C LEU A 78 -14.66 1.95 -5.35
N GLU A 79 -14.79 0.68 -4.99
CA GLU A 79 -16.05 0.08 -4.54
C GLU A 79 -15.81 -0.88 -3.37
N LEU A 80 -16.42 -0.58 -2.23
CA LEU A 80 -16.46 -1.48 -1.09
C LEU A 80 -17.72 -2.35 -1.15
N THR A 81 -17.52 -3.66 -1.04
CA THR A 81 -18.59 -4.67 -1.11
C THR A 81 -18.55 -5.57 0.12
N ASP A 82 -19.49 -6.50 0.24
CA ASP A 82 -19.46 -7.52 1.31
C ASP A 82 -18.33 -8.56 1.16
N SER A 83 -17.60 -8.55 0.03
CA SER A 83 -16.43 -9.42 -0.15
C SER A 83 -15.28 -8.98 0.78
N PRO A 84 -14.49 -9.91 1.33
CA PRO A 84 -13.30 -9.58 2.10
C PRO A 84 -12.38 -8.66 1.31
N THR A 85 -12.13 -7.46 1.83
CA THR A 85 -11.42 -6.39 1.12
C THR A 85 -10.26 -5.87 1.96
N TRP A 86 -9.08 -5.79 1.36
CA TRP A 86 -7.90 -5.17 1.95
C TRP A 86 -7.81 -3.72 1.53
N ILE A 87 -7.89 -2.81 2.51
CA ILE A 87 -7.71 -1.37 2.29
C ILE A 87 -6.26 -1.05 2.63
N ILE A 88 -5.52 -0.51 1.67
CA ILE A 88 -4.07 -0.37 1.73
C ILE A 88 -3.69 1.09 1.47
N ASP A 89 -3.02 1.66 2.45
CA ASP A 89 -2.21 2.87 2.30
C ASP A 89 -0.74 2.41 2.40
N PRO A 90 0.06 2.52 1.32
CA PRO A 90 1.42 2.01 1.31
C PRO A 90 2.38 2.83 2.19
N ILE A 91 2.17 4.16 2.31
CA ILE A 91 2.97 5.07 3.14
C ILE A 91 2.10 6.24 3.59
N ASP A 92 1.48 6.11 4.77
CA ASP A 92 0.82 7.25 5.39
C ASP A 92 1.86 8.32 5.79
N GLY A 93 1.66 9.54 5.30
CA GLY A 93 2.57 10.66 5.51
C GLY A 93 3.69 10.78 4.48
N THR A 94 3.42 10.54 3.19
CA THR A 94 4.37 10.69 2.07
C THR A 94 5.11 12.03 2.08
N VAL A 95 4.48 13.12 2.54
CA VAL A 95 5.14 14.43 2.75
C VAL A 95 6.32 14.33 3.72
N ASN A 96 6.14 13.66 4.87
CA ASN A 96 7.21 13.45 5.85
C ASN A 96 8.30 12.52 5.29
N PHE A 97 7.90 11.53 4.49
CA PHE A 97 8.82 10.60 3.82
C PHE A 97 9.74 11.33 2.84
N VAL A 98 9.21 12.27 2.07
CA VAL A 98 9.96 13.05 1.07
C VAL A 98 10.93 14.05 1.72
N HIS A 99 10.55 14.66 2.85
CA HIS A 99 11.34 15.72 3.49
C HIS A 99 12.53 15.24 4.34
N ARG A 100 12.83 13.94 4.35
CA ARG A 100 13.97 13.35 5.08
C ARG A 100 14.85 12.52 4.16
#